data_AF-A0A920HDH2-F1
#
_entry.id   AF-A0A920HDH2-F1
#
_cell.length_a   1.000
_cell.length_b   1.000
_cell.length_c   1.000
_cell.angle_alpha   90.00
_cell.angle_beta   90.00
_cell.angle_gamma   90.00
#
_symmetry.space_group_name_H-M   'P 1'
#
loop_
_entity.id
_entity.type
_entity.pdbx_description
1 polymer ?
#
loop_
_entity_poly.entity_id
_entity_poly.type
_entity_poly.pdbx_seq_one_letter_code
_entity_poly.pdbx_strand_id
1 'polypeptide(L)'
;MLKQIKDSKKEYLNNKDKYVNTFIESKKSLLKEMESINEQNCSGKTSWIKKIKEFESSKQKFIDIGPVDHQENDELWINFKKINKKFLQEKNLFFKNLKKEYSANINNQIELIDTLKNVKDKEKLPIHADLQELKKKFNSIENVPYKKNKENRKIFFDLLDHCYEKIGENISNKKMIEKKNSEKIKGIINEIKQNFSKQDIEDEIQKLSNIEVSIPIKQLNELSVFLSKKFKDEGHVQSDIDKNISKIKSSLMSDEEKSLAKMKIKKKIDEIKKQIGQLENNLTFIKSEKSDNSIFDSVHNQIEKFNKDLILQKKKLSHFI
;
A
#
# COMPACT_ATOMS: atom_id res chain seq x y z
N MET A 1 -82.37 13.54 -14.91
CA MET A 1 -81.45 14.31 -14.02
C MET A 1 -82.01 14.51 -12.61
N LEU A 2 -83.07 15.31 -12.36
CA LEU A 2 -83.58 15.55 -11.00
C LEU A 2 -84.12 14.31 -10.26
N LYS A 3 -84.78 13.39 -10.99
CA LYS A 3 -85.29 12.13 -10.43
C LYS A 3 -84.14 11.21 -9.99
N GLN A 4 -83.13 11.04 -10.84
CA GLN A 4 -81.89 10.32 -10.53
C GLN A 4 -81.17 10.90 -9.30
N ILE A 5 -81.05 12.23 -9.18
CA ILE A 5 -80.41 12.85 -8.00
C ILE A 5 -81.21 12.57 -6.72
N LYS A 6 -82.55 12.62 -6.77
CA LYS A 6 -83.42 12.30 -5.62
C LYS A 6 -83.34 10.82 -5.25
N ASP A 7 -83.32 9.94 -6.24
CA ASP A 7 -83.21 8.50 -6.04
C ASP A 7 -81.85 8.12 -5.43
N SER A 8 -80.74 8.68 -5.96
CA SER A 8 -79.40 8.51 -5.38
C SER A 8 -79.27 9.10 -3.97
N LYS A 9 -79.92 10.23 -3.68
CA LYS A 9 -79.95 10.80 -2.33
C LYS A 9 -80.72 9.89 -1.35
N LYS A 10 -81.83 9.32 -1.78
CA LYS A 10 -82.64 8.39 -0.98
C LYS A 10 -81.88 7.09 -0.72
N GLU A 11 -81.18 6.57 -1.72
CA GLU A 11 -80.30 5.40 -1.60
C GLU A 11 -79.12 5.63 -0.66
N TYR A 12 -78.48 6.81 -0.74
CA TYR A 12 -77.41 7.21 0.18
C TYR A 12 -77.90 7.30 1.63
N LEU A 13 -79.06 7.92 1.87
CA LEU A 13 -79.62 8.03 3.22
C LEU A 13 -80.01 6.67 3.80
N ASN A 14 -80.57 5.78 2.99
CA ASN A 14 -80.94 4.42 3.41
C ASN A 14 -79.73 3.53 3.70
N ASN A 15 -78.58 3.79 3.05
CA ASN A 15 -77.34 3.02 3.20
C ASN A 15 -76.24 3.78 3.95
N LYS A 16 -76.54 4.92 4.58
CA LYS A 16 -75.56 5.82 5.20
C LYS A 16 -74.64 5.08 6.16
N ASP A 17 -75.21 4.28 7.06
CA ASP A 17 -74.45 3.52 8.06
C ASP A 17 -73.54 2.47 7.43
N LYS A 18 -73.98 1.85 6.32
CA LYS A 18 -73.16 0.92 5.55
C LYS A 18 -71.94 1.63 4.94
N TYR A 19 -72.13 2.81 4.35
CA TYR A 19 -71.02 3.60 3.80
C TYR A 19 -70.05 4.08 4.88
N VAL A 20 -70.58 4.58 6.00
CA VAL A 20 -69.78 4.99 7.17
C VAL A 20 -68.92 3.82 7.67
N ASN A 21 -69.51 2.64 7.85
CA ASN A 21 -68.78 1.44 8.27
C ASN A 21 -67.71 1.03 7.26
N THR A 22 -68.00 1.08 5.96
CA THR A 22 -66.98 0.77 4.93
C THR A 22 -65.81 1.76 4.94
N PHE A 23 -66.05 3.04 5.23
CA PHE A 23 -64.98 4.03 5.33
C PHE A 23 -64.14 3.82 6.59
N ILE A 24 -64.74 3.47 7.71
CA ILE A 24 -64.04 3.14 8.96
C ILE A 24 -63.16 1.90 8.80
N GLU A 25 -63.70 0.82 8.20
CA GLU A 25 -62.91 -0.39 7.93
C GLU A 25 -61.78 -0.13 6.93
N SER A 26 -62.02 0.69 5.91
CA SER A 26 -60.97 1.13 4.96
C SER A 26 -59.87 1.91 5.67
N LYS A 27 -60.21 2.83 6.57
CA LYS A 27 -59.24 3.56 7.40
C LYS A 27 -58.43 2.62 8.30
N LYS A 28 -59.08 1.66 8.98
CA LYS A 28 -58.39 0.64 9.80
C LYS A 28 -57.39 -0.17 8.98
N SER A 29 -57.80 -0.61 7.79
CA SER A 29 -56.95 -1.36 6.87
C SER A 29 -55.72 -0.56 6.43
N LEU A 30 -55.92 0.71 6.06
CA LEU A 30 -54.82 1.62 5.68
C LEU A 30 -53.85 1.87 6.84
N LEU A 31 -54.34 2.00 8.08
CA LEU A 31 -53.46 2.15 9.24
C LEU A 31 -52.60 0.89 9.47
N LYS A 32 -53.18 -0.31 9.34
CA LYS A 32 -52.42 -1.57 9.42
C LYS A 32 -51.36 -1.66 8.32
N GLU A 33 -51.69 -1.24 7.10
CA GLU A 33 -50.72 -1.18 6.00
C GLU A 33 -49.57 -0.22 6.33
N MET A 34 -49.87 0.99 6.83
CA MET A 34 -48.85 1.95 7.24
C MET A 34 -47.98 1.45 8.40
N GLU A 35 -48.55 0.75 9.38
CA GLU A 35 -47.81 0.13 10.48
C GLU A 35 -46.87 -0.94 9.96
N SER A 36 -47.35 -1.82 9.07
CA SER A 36 -46.53 -2.83 8.42
C SER A 36 -45.39 -2.19 7.63
N ILE A 37 -45.66 -1.13 6.86
CA ILE A 37 -44.62 -0.37 6.15
C ILE A 37 -43.59 0.20 7.14
N ASN A 38 -44.03 0.76 8.27
CA ASN A 38 -43.11 1.25 9.30
C ASN A 38 -42.18 0.15 9.83
N GLU A 39 -42.70 -1.05 10.06
CA GLU A 39 -41.94 -2.20 10.56
C GLU A 39 -40.97 -2.81 9.54
N GLN A 40 -41.13 -2.53 8.24
CA GLN A 40 -40.19 -2.99 7.22
C GLN A 40 -38.80 -2.38 7.44
N ASN A 41 -37.81 -3.27 7.62
CA ASN A 41 -36.40 -2.90 7.64
C ASN A 41 -35.94 -2.48 6.25
N CYS A 42 -35.48 -1.24 6.12
CA CYS A 42 -34.94 -0.69 4.89
C CYS A 42 -33.44 -0.41 5.03
N SER A 43 -32.62 -1.12 4.27
CA SER A 43 -31.19 -0.86 4.10
C SER A 43 -30.94 -0.10 2.80
N GLY A 44 -30.27 1.05 2.89
CA GLY A 44 -29.87 1.85 1.74
C GLY A 44 -30.91 2.83 1.18
N LYS A 45 -30.46 3.76 0.34
CA LYS A 45 -31.28 4.88 -0.17
C LYS A 45 -32.46 4.42 -1.02
N THR A 46 -32.26 3.41 -1.87
CA THR A 46 -33.28 2.96 -2.84
C THR A 46 -34.48 2.32 -2.16
N SER A 47 -34.26 1.50 -1.13
CA SER A 47 -35.33 0.89 -0.34
C SER A 47 -36.13 1.95 0.41
N TRP A 48 -35.47 2.93 1.02
CA TRP A 48 -36.12 4.07 1.66
C TRP A 48 -36.97 4.90 0.69
N ILE A 49 -36.53 5.12 -0.55
CA ILE A 49 -37.34 5.82 -1.56
C ILE A 49 -38.62 5.03 -1.88
N LYS A 50 -38.54 3.70 -2.00
CA LYS A 50 -39.74 2.85 -2.21
C LYS A 50 -40.68 2.92 -1.01
N LYS A 51 -40.15 2.73 0.20
CA LYS A 51 -40.90 2.83 1.47
C LYS A 51 -41.63 4.16 1.59
N ILE A 52 -41.00 5.28 1.20
CA ILE A 52 -41.64 6.61 1.19
C ILE A 52 -42.80 6.68 0.20
N LYS A 53 -42.63 6.15 -1.02
CA LYS A 53 -43.70 6.17 -2.04
C LYS A 53 -44.90 5.34 -1.59
N GLU A 54 -44.66 4.17 -1.03
CA GLU A 54 -45.71 3.29 -0.51
C GLU A 54 -46.44 3.94 0.65
N PHE A 55 -45.70 4.48 1.64
CA PHE A 55 -46.28 5.17 2.78
C PHE A 55 -47.10 6.40 2.37
N GLU A 56 -46.59 7.23 1.44
CA GLU A 56 -47.29 8.43 0.98
C GLU A 56 -48.55 8.09 0.18
N SER A 57 -48.55 6.98 -0.55
CA SER A 57 -49.75 6.46 -1.26
C SER A 57 -50.85 6.06 -0.27
N SER A 58 -50.54 5.25 0.75
CA SER A 58 -51.52 4.89 1.79
C SER A 58 -51.96 6.10 2.60
N LYS A 59 -51.06 7.07 2.83
CA LYS A 59 -51.37 8.34 3.50
C LYS A 59 -52.37 9.17 2.73
N GLN A 60 -52.16 9.30 1.42
CA GLN A 60 -53.08 10.04 0.58
C GLN A 60 -54.46 9.37 0.58
N LYS A 61 -54.53 8.05 0.40
CA LYS A 61 -55.79 7.28 0.50
C LYS A 61 -56.50 7.49 1.83
N PHE A 62 -55.78 7.55 2.95
CA PHE A 62 -56.37 7.78 4.27
C PHE A 62 -56.95 9.20 4.39
N ILE A 63 -56.23 10.20 3.89
CA ILE A 63 -56.66 11.61 3.89
C ILE A 63 -57.86 11.81 2.96
N ASP A 64 -57.86 11.17 1.79
CA ASP A 64 -58.92 11.29 0.76
C ASP A 64 -60.28 10.77 1.23
N ILE A 65 -60.32 9.81 2.18
CA ILE A 65 -61.56 9.35 2.81
C ILE A 65 -62.21 10.48 3.63
N GLY A 66 -61.43 11.44 4.13
CA GLY A 66 -61.93 12.60 4.87
C GLY A 66 -62.51 12.26 6.26
N PRO A 67 -63.09 13.24 6.96
CA PRO A 67 -63.74 13.01 8.26
C PRO A 67 -65.05 12.22 8.09
N VAL A 68 -65.27 11.26 8.99
CA VAL A 68 -66.47 10.40 9.00
C VAL A 68 -67.16 10.60 10.35
N ASP A 69 -68.47 10.83 10.32
CA ASP A 69 -69.32 10.98 11.51
C ASP A 69 -69.52 9.61 12.20
N HIS A 70 -68.54 9.21 13.00
CA HIS A 70 -68.46 7.92 13.70
C HIS A 70 -67.59 8.02 14.96
N GLN A 71 -67.95 7.30 16.02
CA GLN A 71 -67.26 7.35 17.32
C GLN A 71 -65.76 6.98 17.23
N GLU A 72 -65.42 6.00 16.39
CA GLU A 72 -64.04 5.54 16.22
C GLU A 72 -63.17 6.46 15.34
N ASN A 73 -63.76 7.42 14.61
CA ASN A 73 -63.01 8.23 13.65
C ASN A 73 -61.89 9.04 14.32
N ASP A 74 -62.14 9.60 15.50
CA ASP A 74 -61.17 10.43 16.21
C ASP A 74 -59.97 9.60 16.70
N GLU A 75 -60.22 8.37 17.17
CA GLU A 75 -59.17 7.43 17.55
C GLU A 75 -58.30 7.03 16.35
N LEU A 76 -58.93 6.76 15.20
CA LEU A 76 -58.20 6.46 13.95
C LEU A 76 -57.30 7.62 13.50
N TRP A 77 -57.75 8.86 13.67
CA TRP A 77 -56.94 10.05 13.37
C TRP A 77 -55.78 10.23 14.35
N ILE A 78 -55.97 9.91 15.64
CA ILE A 78 -54.89 9.92 16.63
C ILE A 78 -53.84 8.85 16.26
N ASN A 79 -54.27 7.64 15.93
CA ASN A 79 -53.39 6.55 15.51
C ASN A 79 -52.62 6.89 14.22
N PHE A 80 -53.31 7.43 13.21
CA PHE A 80 -52.69 7.95 12.00
C PHE A 80 -51.56 8.95 12.31
N LYS A 81 -51.82 9.95 13.15
CA LYS A 81 -50.82 10.96 13.53
C LYS A 81 -49.61 10.31 14.21
N LYS A 82 -49.83 9.32 15.07
CA LYS A 82 -48.76 8.58 15.75
C LYS A 82 -47.90 7.79 14.76
N ILE A 83 -48.53 7.04 13.86
CA ILE A 83 -47.86 6.24 12.82
C ILE A 83 -47.06 7.13 11.87
N ASN A 84 -47.66 8.24 11.41
CA ASN A 84 -47.00 9.22 10.55
C ASN A 84 -45.83 9.93 11.26
N LYS A 85 -45.98 10.27 12.54
CA LYS A 85 -44.88 10.85 13.33
C LYS A 85 -43.71 9.87 13.44
N LYS A 86 -43.97 8.59 13.74
CA LYS A 86 -42.94 7.54 13.80
C LYS A 86 -42.20 7.42 12.47
N PHE A 87 -42.94 7.32 11.36
CA PHE A 87 -42.38 7.26 10.02
C PHE A 87 -41.45 8.44 9.71
N LEU A 88 -41.91 9.68 9.99
CA LEU A 88 -41.13 10.89 9.75
C LEU A 88 -39.85 10.93 10.60
N GLN A 89 -39.91 10.49 11.85
CA GLN A 89 -38.74 10.41 12.73
C GLN A 89 -37.69 9.44 12.18
N GLU A 90 -38.09 8.22 11.82
CA GLU A 90 -37.18 7.22 11.25
C GLU A 90 -36.60 7.66 9.90
N LYS A 91 -37.44 8.22 9.02
CA LYS A 91 -37.03 8.82 7.74
C LYS A 91 -35.96 9.89 7.96
N ASN A 92 -36.23 10.86 8.84
CA ASN A 92 -35.32 11.96 9.09
C ASN A 92 -34.00 11.49 9.71
N LEU A 93 -34.06 10.50 10.62
CA LEU A 93 -32.88 9.88 11.22
C LEU A 93 -32.01 9.20 10.14
N PHE A 94 -32.63 8.41 9.26
CA PHE A 94 -31.93 7.73 8.18
C PHE A 94 -31.21 8.73 7.26
N PHE A 95 -31.91 9.74 6.73
CA PHE A 95 -31.27 10.71 5.81
C PHE A 95 -30.23 11.59 6.50
N LYS A 96 -30.39 11.87 7.81
CA LYS A 96 -29.36 12.55 8.60
C LYS A 96 -28.09 11.70 8.71
N ASN A 97 -28.23 10.41 8.99
CA ASN A 97 -27.09 9.48 9.07
C ASN A 97 -26.44 9.28 7.70
N LEU A 98 -27.24 9.10 6.65
CA LEU A 98 -26.75 8.99 5.28
C LEU A 98 -25.95 10.22 4.84
N LYS A 99 -26.40 11.43 5.20
CA LYS A 99 -25.66 12.67 4.90
C LYS A 99 -24.32 12.74 5.65
N LYS A 100 -24.28 12.27 6.90
CA LYS A 100 -23.03 12.18 7.67
C LYS A 100 -22.06 11.19 7.05
N GLU A 101 -22.55 10.01 6.68
CA GLU A 101 -21.77 8.97 6.00
C GLU A 101 -21.19 9.50 4.68
N TYR A 102 -22.01 10.16 3.86
CA TYR A 102 -21.56 10.81 2.62
C TYR A 102 -20.45 11.83 2.89
N SER A 103 -20.60 12.67 3.91
CA SER A 103 -19.57 13.66 4.26
C SER A 103 -18.27 13.00 4.69
N ALA A 104 -18.33 11.98 5.54
CA ALA A 104 -17.15 11.24 5.99
C ALA A 104 -16.44 10.56 4.82
N ASN A 105 -17.18 9.89 3.94
CA ASN A 105 -16.61 9.18 2.80
C ASN A 105 -16.02 10.15 1.76
N ILE A 106 -16.63 11.33 1.54
CA ILE A 106 -16.04 12.38 0.71
C ILE A 106 -14.73 12.88 1.30
N ASN A 107 -14.67 13.12 2.61
CA ASN A 107 -13.45 13.57 3.28
C ASN A 107 -12.34 12.51 3.19
N ASN A 108 -12.66 11.24 3.42
CA ASN A 108 -11.71 10.14 3.25
C ASN A 108 -11.15 10.08 1.83
N GLN A 109 -11.97 10.32 0.80
CA GLN A 109 -11.49 10.41 -0.59
C GLN A 109 -10.53 11.59 -0.79
N ILE A 110 -10.84 12.76 -0.20
CA ILE A 110 -10.00 13.95 -0.29
C ILE A 110 -8.67 13.73 0.43
N GLU A 111 -8.67 13.13 1.62
CA GLU A 111 -7.45 12.81 2.36
C GLU A 111 -6.52 11.87 1.58
N LEU A 112 -7.08 10.86 0.90
CA LEU A 112 -6.29 9.97 0.03
C LEU A 112 -5.73 10.71 -1.18
N ILE A 113 -6.50 11.62 -1.78
CA ILE A 113 -6.04 12.48 -2.88
C ILE A 113 -4.89 13.38 -2.40
N ASP A 114 -5.02 14.01 -1.25
CA ASP A 114 -4.01 14.92 -0.71
C ASP A 114 -2.74 14.16 -0.28
N THR A 115 -2.89 12.95 0.25
CA THR A 115 -1.76 12.04 0.49
C THR A 115 -1.02 11.76 -0.81
N LEU A 116 -1.74 11.47 -1.89
CA LEU A 116 -1.13 11.19 -3.21
C LEU A 116 -0.47 12.44 -3.81
N LYS A 117 -1.03 13.64 -3.63
CA LYS A 117 -0.39 14.91 -4.01
C LYS A 117 0.91 15.15 -3.24
N ASN A 118 0.88 15.00 -1.92
CA ASN A 118 2.08 15.18 -1.08
C ASN A 118 3.21 14.21 -1.45
N VAL A 119 2.85 13.02 -1.92
CA VAL A 119 3.80 12.02 -2.39
C VAL A 119 4.36 12.37 -3.77
N LYS A 120 3.57 13.00 -4.66
CA LYS A 120 4.00 13.47 -5.98
C LYS A 120 5.13 14.51 -5.90
N ASP A 121 5.14 15.30 -4.84
CA ASP A 121 6.03 16.45 -4.64
C ASP A 121 7.32 16.12 -3.86
N LYS A 122 7.45 14.89 -3.30
CA LYS A 122 8.65 14.45 -2.59
C LYS A 122 9.71 13.92 -3.55
N GLU A 123 10.99 14.21 -3.28
CA GLU A 123 12.15 13.66 -4.03
C GLU A 123 12.22 12.12 -3.97
N LYS A 124 11.81 11.53 -2.85
CA LYS A 124 11.61 10.08 -2.74
C LYS A 124 10.24 9.71 -3.27
N LEU A 125 10.23 9.22 -4.51
CA LEU A 125 9.04 8.63 -5.12
C LEU A 125 8.50 7.45 -4.28
N PRO A 126 7.16 7.29 -4.23
CA PRO A 126 6.53 6.19 -3.53
C PRO A 126 6.89 4.85 -4.18
N ILE A 127 6.90 3.79 -3.37
CA ILE A 127 7.07 2.45 -3.89
C ILE A 127 5.77 2.03 -4.58
N HIS A 128 5.87 1.22 -5.62
CA HIS A 128 4.71 0.69 -6.34
C HIS A 128 3.64 0.05 -5.41
N ALA A 129 4.09 -0.57 -4.30
CA ALA A 129 3.22 -1.15 -3.28
C ALA A 129 2.34 -0.11 -2.57
N ASP A 130 2.89 1.06 -2.24
CA ASP A 130 2.16 2.13 -1.55
C ASP A 130 1.04 2.68 -2.43
N LEU A 131 1.31 2.85 -3.73
CA LEU A 131 0.32 3.28 -4.72
C LEU A 131 -0.83 2.26 -4.87
N GLN A 132 -0.50 0.97 -4.83
CA GLN A 132 -1.52 -0.09 -4.86
C GLN A 132 -2.38 -0.08 -3.59
N GLU A 133 -1.79 0.17 -2.42
CA GLU A 133 -2.54 0.27 -1.17
C GLU A 133 -3.48 1.47 -1.18
N LEU A 134 -3.01 2.64 -1.64
CA LEU A 134 -3.85 3.83 -1.81
C LEU A 134 -5.01 3.57 -2.77
N LYS A 135 -4.76 2.88 -3.90
CA LYS A 135 -5.81 2.48 -4.85
C LYS A 135 -6.84 1.55 -4.22
N LYS A 136 -6.41 0.59 -3.40
CA LYS A 136 -7.32 -0.32 -2.67
C LYS A 136 -8.18 0.47 -1.68
N LYS A 137 -7.56 1.30 -0.84
CA LYS A 137 -8.26 2.16 0.14
C LYS A 137 -9.29 3.07 -0.53
N PHE A 138 -8.94 3.65 -1.67
CA PHE A 138 -9.83 4.53 -2.41
C PHE A 138 -11.03 3.79 -3.01
N ASN A 139 -10.82 2.58 -3.55
CA ASN A 139 -11.89 1.76 -4.11
C ASN A 139 -12.81 1.13 -3.05
N SER A 140 -12.34 0.95 -1.82
CA SER A 140 -13.19 0.46 -0.71
C SER A 140 -14.13 1.53 -0.14
N ILE A 141 -13.98 2.80 -0.52
CA ILE A 141 -14.90 3.86 -0.09
C ILE A 141 -16.19 3.76 -0.90
N GLU A 142 -17.23 3.21 -0.26
CA GLU A 142 -18.58 3.09 -0.81
C GLU A 142 -19.47 4.26 -0.36
N ASN A 143 -20.73 4.29 -0.81
CA ASN A 143 -21.73 5.27 -0.38
C ASN A 143 -21.26 6.73 -0.51
N VAL A 144 -20.81 7.12 -1.69
CA VAL A 144 -20.46 8.51 -2.02
C VAL A 144 -21.44 9.05 -3.05
N PRO A 145 -21.92 10.31 -2.94
CA PRO A 145 -22.72 10.94 -3.97
C PRO A 145 -22.06 10.86 -5.35
N TYR A 146 -22.80 10.39 -6.35
CA TYR A 146 -22.29 10.10 -7.69
C TYR A 146 -21.44 11.23 -8.29
N LYS A 147 -21.93 12.47 -8.24
CA LYS A 147 -21.22 13.63 -8.81
C LYS A 147 -19.85 13.83 -8.15
N LYS A 148 -19.81 13.83 -6.81
CA LYS A 148 -18.56 14.05 -6.07
C LYS A 148 -17.61 12.88 -6.20
N ASN A 149 -18.13 11.65 -6.19
CA ASN A 149 -17.34 10.45 -6.45
C ASN A 149 -16.69 10.51 -7.85
N LYS A 150 -17.45 10.87 -8.88
CA LYS A 150 -16.93 10.99 -10.26
C LYS A 150 -15.78 12.00 -10.35
N GLU A 151 -15.94 13.18 -9.74
CA GLU A 151 -14.90 14.21 -9.68
C GLU A 151 -13.66 13.71 -8.93
N ASN A 152 -13.83 13.20 -7.71
CA ASN A 152 -12.73 12.71 -6.88
C ASN A 152 -12.00 11.52 -7.53
N ARG A 153 -12.73 10.58 -8.15
CA ARG A 153 -12.13 9.45 -8.89
C ARG A 153 -11.24 9.95 -10.02
N LYS A 154 -11.71 10.92 -10.82
CA LYS A 154 -10.91 11.48 -11.90
C LYS A 154 -9.59 12.06 -11.36
N ILE A 155 -9.68 12.94 -10.36
CA ILE A 155 -8.50 13.58 -9.75
C ILE A 155 -7.53 12.52 -9.19
N PHE A 156 -8.06 11.52 -8.48
CA PHE A 156 -7.24 10.46 -7.89
C PHE A 156 -6.49 9.64 -8.94
N PHE A 157 -7.17 9.18 -10.00
CA PHE A 157 -6.55 8.37 -11.04
C PHE A 157 -5.59 9.19 -11.91
N ASP A 158 -5.92 10.44 -12.25
CA ASP A 158 -5.00 11.33 -12.97
C ASP A 158 -3.69 11.52 -12.18
N LEU A 159 -3.77 11.70 -10.86
CA LEU A 159 -2.57 11.79 -10.00
C LEU A 159 -1.82 10.46 -9.89
N LEU A 160 -2.55 9.34 -9.84
CA LEU A 160 -1.98 8.00 -9.74
C LEU A 160 -1.18 7.66 -11.01
N ASP A 161 -1.73 7.96 -12.18
CA ASP A 161 -1.11 7.73 -13.47
C ASP A 161 0.18 8.55 -13.60
N HIS A 162 0.16 9.82 -13.21
CA HIS A 162 1.38 10.63 -13.15
C HIS A 162 2.47 10.07 -12.22
N CYS A 163 2.09 9.49 -11.08
CA CYS A 163 3.05 8.84 -10.19
C CYS A 163 3.65 7.59 -10.85
N TYR A 164 2.85 6.79 -11.56
CA TYR A 164 3.34 5.62 -12.28
C TYR A 164 4.26 6.00 -13.45
N GLU A 165 3.93 7.06 -14.20
CA GLU A 165 4.77 7.61 -15.27
C GLU A 165 6.15 8.02 -14.73
N LYS A 166 6.20 8.83 -13.66
CA LYS A 166 7.46 9.22 -13.01
C LYS A 166 8.30 8.04 -12.54
N ILE A 167 7.67 7.01 -11.98
CA ILE A 167 8.36 5.76 -11.59
C ILE A 167 8.93 5.06 -12.82
N GLY A 168 8.15 4.95 -13.90
CA GLY A 168 8.57 4.35 -15.16
C GLY A 168 9.74 5.09 -15.79
N GLU A 169 9.68 6.42 -15.85
CA GLU A 169 10.75 7.30 -16.34
C GLU A 169 12.04 7.12 -15.54
N ASN A 170 11.96 7.13 -14.21
CA ASN A 170 13.15 6.93 -13.37
C ASN A 170 13.77 5.53 -13.55
N ILE A 171 12.96 4.49 -13.71
CA ILE A 171 13.47 3.14 -14.02
C ILE A 171 14.13 3.12 -15.40
N SER A 172 13.52 3.76 -16.39
CA SER A 172 14.06 3.85 -17.76
C SER A 172 15.38 4.62 -17.80
N ASN A 173 15.42 5.79 -17.17
CA ASN A 173 16.61 6.64 -17.04
C ASN A 173 17.73 5.89 -16.32
N LYS A 174 17.42 5.20 -15.22
CA LYS A 174 18.39 4.36 -14.50
C LYS A 174 18.95 3.26 -15.41
N LYS A 175 18.11 2.54 -16.16
CA LYS A 175 18.55 1.52 -17.12
C LYS A 175 19.40 2.11 -18.25
N MET A 176 19.07 3.29 -18.75
CA MET A 176 19.83 3.96 -19.81
C MET A 176 21.22 4.37 -19.30
N ILE A 177 21.31 4.91 -18.08
CA ILE A 177 22.57 5.24 -17.41
C ILE A 177 23.38 3.96 -17.16
N GLU A 178 22.76 2.90 -16.64
CA GLU A 178 23.41 1.59 -16.44
C GLU A 178 23.95 1.02 -17.76
N LYS A 179 23.20 1.15 -18.86
CA LYS A 179 23.63 0.70 -20.18
C LYS A 179 24.81 1.49 -20.71
N LYS A 180 24.76 2.83 -20.67
CA LYS A 180 25.87 3.71 -21.06
C LYS A 180 27.12 3.43 -20.24
N ASN A 181 26.97 3.22 -18.93
CA ASN A 181 28.09 2.86 -18.07
C ASN A 181 28.68 1.50 -18.46
N SER A 182 27.82 0.50 -18.71
CA SER A 182 28.25 -0.84 -19.12
C SER A 182 29.02 -0.84 -20.45
N GLU A 183 28.65 0.02 -21.39
CA GLU A 183 29.32 0.20 -22.68
C GLU A 183 30.70 0.86 -22.51
N LYS A 184 30.78 1.94 -21.72
CA LYS A 184 32.06 2.58 -21.37
C LYS A 184 33.01 1.59 -20.70
N ILE A 185 32.50 0.81 -19.74
CA ILE A 185 33.25 -0.23 -19.02
C ILE A 185 33.80 -1.28 -19.99
N LYS A 186 32.98 -1.78 -20.92
CA LYS A 186 33.44 -2.76 -21.94
C LYS A 186 34.54 -2.18 -22.83
N GLY A 187 34.43 -0.92 -23.23
CA GLY A 187 35.47 -0.22 -24.01
C GLY A 187 36.81 -0.21 -23.27
N ILE A 188 36.81 0.22 -22.01
CA ILE A 188 38.01 0.33 -21.17
C ILE A 188 38.62 -1.06 -20.89
N ILE A 189 37.78 -2.07 -20.61
CA ILE A 189 38.25 -3.46 -20.45
C ILE A 189 38.99 -3.93 -21.69
N ASN A 190 38.50 -3.58 -22.89
CA ASN A 190 39.14 -3.95 -24.13
C ASN A 190 40.45 -3.19 -24.38
N GLU A 191 40.51 -1.90 -24.01
CA GLU A 191 41.75 -1.12 -24.09
C GLU A 191 42.85 -1.69 -23.18
N ILE A 192 42.52 -2.01 -21.93
CA ILE A 192 43.46 -2.65 -20.99
C ILE A 192 43.90 -4.02 -21.51
N LYS A 193 43.01 -4.78 -22.15
CA LYS A 193 43.37 -6.06 -22.77
C LYS A 193 44.37 -5.93 -23.92
N GLN A 194 44.34 -4.81 -24.65
CA GLN A 194 45.18 -4.61 -25.85
C GLN A 194 46.53 -3.95 -25.54
N ASN A 195 46.60 -3.05 -24.55
CA ASN A 195 47.79 -2.23 -24.29
C ASN A 195 48.66 -2.69 -23.12
N PHE A 196 48.38 -3.87 -22.56
CA PHE A 196 49.09 -4.39 -21.39
C PHE A 196 50.58 -4.62 -21.72
N SER A 197 51.46 -3.78 -21.18
CA SER A 197 52.92 -3.86 -21.32
C SER A 197 53.60 -3.71 -19.97
N LYS A 198 54.76 -4.37 -19.86
CA LYS A 198 55.59 -4.70 -18.69
C LYS A 198 55.94 -3.60 -17.67
N GLN A 199 55.51 -2.34 -17.82
CA GLN A 199 56.08 -1.25 -17.01
C GLN A 199 55.10 -0.32 -16.27
N ASP A 200 53.81 -0.26 -16.61
CA ASP A 200 52.96 0.82 -16.08
C ASP A 200 51.63 0.34 -15.45
N ILE A 201 51.72 -0.60 -14.51
CA ILE A 201 50.55 -1.04 -13.70
C ILE A 201 49.94 0.14 -12.93
N GLU A 202 50.78 1.07 -12.46
CA GLU A 202 50.31 2.28 -11.78
C GLU A 202 49.59 3.25 -12.73
N ASP A 203 50.04 3.42 -13.98
CA ASP A 203 49.34 4.31 -14.94
C ASP A 203 48.01 3.71 -15.42
N GLU A 204 47.93 2.38 -15.57
CA GLU A 204 46.66 1.72 -15.89
C GLU A 204 45.67 1.81 -14.72
N ILE A 205 46.15 1.67 -13.48
CA ILE A 205 45.34 1.90 -12.27
C ILE A 205 44.91 3.37 -12.18
N GLN A 206 45.77 4.31 -12.56
CA GLN A 206 45.46 5.74 -12.53
C GLN A 206 44.42 6.11 -13.59
N LYS A 207 44.54 5.57 -14.81
CA LYS A 207 43.52 5.66 -15.87
C LYS A 207 42.17 5.10 -15.42
N LEU A 208 42.18 3.97 -14.70
CA LEU A 208 40.97 3.38 -14.12
C LEU A 208 40.40 4.25 -12.98
N SER A 209 41.25 4.82 -12.13
CA SER A 209 40.83 5.66 -11.00
C SER A 209 40.27 7.03 -11.42
N ASN A 210 40.69 7.54 -12.58
CA ASN A 210 40.21 8.80 -13.15
C ASN A 210 38.80 8.68 -13.75
N ILE A 211 38.20 7.48 -13.70
CA ILE A 211 36.85 7.25 -14.20
C ILE A 211 35.85 7.63 -13.10
N GLU A 212 35.12 8.72 -13.30
CA GLU A 212 33.98 9.16 -12.46
C GLU A 212 32.77 8.20 -12.49
N VAL A 213 32.89 7.01 -13.07
CA VAL A 213 31.77 6.10 -13.33
C VAL A 213 31.89 4.82 -12.51
N SER A 214 30.90 4.61 -11.63
CA SER A 214 30.75 3.39 -10.84
C SER A 214 30.45 2.16 -11.71
N ILE A 215 31.08 1.03 -11.38
CA ILE A 215 30.99 -0.24 -12.12
C ILE A 215 30.13 -1.26 -11.35
N PRO A 216 29.15 -1.92 -12.00
CA PRO A 216 28.43 -3.04 -11.39
C PRO A 216 29.39 -4.11 -10.84
N ILE A 217 29.15 -4.56 -9.61
CA ILE A 217 29.97 -5.55 -8.88
C ILE A 217 30.31 -6.80 -9.70
N LYS A 218 29.41 -7.27 -10.58
CA LYS A 218 29.65 -8.44 -11.42
C LYS A 218 30.78 -8.19 -12.44
N GLN A 219 30.72 -7.08 -13.16
CA GLN A 219 31.76 -6.70 -14.14
C GLN A 219 33.08 -6.37 -13.45
N LEU A 220 33.01 -5.74 -12.28
CA LEU A 220 34.18 -5.46 -11.44
C LEU A 220 34.88 -6.75 -10.98
N ASN A 221 34.11 -7.79 -10.66
CA ASN A 221 34.66 -9.09 -10.33
C ASN A 221 35.30 -9.78 -11.54
N GLU A 222 34.67 -9.74 -12.71
CA GLU A 222 35.23 -10.28 -13.96
C GLU A 222 36.56 -9.61 -14.33
N LEU A 223 36.61 -8.27 -14.27
CA LEU A 223 37.85 -7.51 -14.43
C LEU A 223 38.90 -7.94 -13.41
N SER A 224 38.52 -8.08 -12.14
CA SER A 224 39.47 -8.45 -11.08
C SER A 224 40.09 -9.84 -11.29
N VAL A 225 39.31 -10.80 -11.79
CA VAL A 225 39.80 -12.15 -12.09
C VAL A 225 40.75 -12.12 -13.29
N PHE A 226 40.38 -11.37 -14.34
CA PHE A 226 41.23 -11.22 -15.52
C PHE A 226 42.58 -10.58 -15.20
N LEU A 227 42.57 -9.46 -14.47
CA LEU A 227 43.79 -8.78 -14.02
C LEU A 227 44.64 -9.67 -13.12
N SER A 228 44.01 -10.40 -12.18
CA SER A 228 44.72 -11.35 -11.31
C SER A 228 45.44 -12.44 -12.10
N LYS A 229 44.85 -12.93 -13.20
CA LYS A 229 45.49 -13.92 -14.08
C LYS A 229 46.65 -13.30 -14.86
N LYS A 230 46.44 -12.12 -15.45
CA LYS A 230 47.49 -11.40 -16.18
C LYS A 230 48.70 -11.06 -15.31
N PHE A 231 48.49 -10.54 -14.10
CA PHE A 231 49.59 -10.26 -13.19
C PHE A 231 50.36 -11.52 -12.75
N LYS A 232 49.69 -12.68 -12.67
CA LYS A 232 50.37 -13.97 -12.42
C LYS A 232 51.21 -14.41 -13.60
N ASP A 233 50.65 -14.32 -14.81
CA ASP A 233 51.34 -14.69 -16.05
C ASP A 233 52.61 -13.83 -16.27
N GLU A 234 52.65 -12.62 -15.72
CA GLU A 234 53.80 -11.70 -15.75
C GLU A 234 54.79 -11.85 -14.58
N GLY A 235 54.53 -12.76 -13.63
CA GLY A 235 55.46 -13.09 -12.55
C GLY A 235 55.36 -12.21 -11.30
N HIS A 236 54.27 -11.47 -11.10
CA HIS A 236 54.06 -10.70 -9.87
C HIS A 236 53.75 -11.58 -8.66
N VAL A 237 54.14 -11.09 -7.47
CA VAL A 237 53.86 -11.75 -6.19
C VAL A 237 52.37 -11.63 -5.85
N GLN A 238 51.75 -12.71 -5.38
CA GLN A 238 50.31 -12.77 -5.03
C GLN A 238 49.87 -11.64 -4.08
N SER A 239 50.75 -11.22 -3.16
CA SER A 239 50.54 -10.09 -2.24
C SER A 239 50.23 -8.77 -2.96
N ASP A 240 50.98 -8.47 -4.03
CA ASP A 240 50.87 -7.21 -4.76
C ASP A 240 49.67 -7.21 -5.70
N ILE A 241 49.38 -8.38 -6.28
CA ILE A 241 48.16 -8.64 -7.05
C ILE A 241 46.93 -8.32 -6.19
N ASP A 242 46.84 -8.91 -5.00
CA ASP A 242 45.67 -8.73 -4.13
C ASP A 242 45.49 -7.28 -3.68
N LYS A 243 46.61 -6.56 -3.43
CA LYS A 243 46.60 -5.14 -3.06
C LYS A 243 46.09 -4.27 -4.21
N ASN A 244 46.59 -4.49 -5.42
CA ASN A 244 46.21 -3.71 -6.61
C ASN A 244 44.77 -3.96 -7.02
N ILE A 245 44.33 -5.22 -7.03
CA ILE A 245 42.94 -5.59 -7.30
C ILE A 245 41.97 -4.95 -6.30
N SER A 246 42.36 -4.87 -5.03
CA SER A 246 41.53 -4.26 -3.99
C SER A 246 41.42 -2.74 -4.17
N LYS A 247 42.52 -2.06 -4.54
CA LYS A 247 42.50 -0.62 -4.88
C LYS A 247 41.63 -0.32 -6.10
N ILE A 248 41.72 -1.15 -7.13
CA ILE A 248 40.87 -1.05 -8.33
C ILE A 248 39.39 -1.26 -7.94
N LYS A 249 39.11 -2.23 -7.07
CA LYS A 249 37.75 -2.47 -6.56
C LYS A 249 37.20 -1.30 -5.76
N SER A 250 37.98 -0.70 -4.88
CA SER A 250 37.50 0.39 -4.03
C SER A 250 37.36 1.71 -4.78
N SER A 251 38.19 1.97 -5.80
CA SER A 251 38.07 3.16 -6.66
C SER A 251 36.86 3.10 -7.60
N LEU A 252 36.53 1.92 -8.13
CA LEU A 252 35.47 1.75 -9.14
C LEU A 252 34.07 1.43 -8.57
N MET A 253 33.92 1.37 -7.25
CA MET A 253 32.61 1.20 -6.57
C MET A 253 31.96 2.55 -6.27
N SER A 254 30.63 2.62 -6.29
CA SER A 254 29.87 3.79 -5.78
C SER A 254 29.98 3.91 -4.25
N ASP A 255 29.71 5.08 -3.69
CA ASP A 255 29.76 5.28 -2.23
C ASP A 255 28.76 4.39 -1.47
N GLU A 256 27.57 4.15 -2.04
CA GLU A 256 26.61 3.19 -1.52
C GLU A 256 27.17 1.76 -1.54
N GLU A 257 27.81 1.34 -2.64
CA GLU A 257 28.44 0.02 -2.74
C GLU A 257 29.64 -0.13 -1.81
N LYS A 258 30.48 0.91 -1.65
CA LYS A 258 31.59 0.96 -0.68
C LYS A 258 31.06 0.80 0.73
N SER A 259 29.98 1.52 1.07
CA SER A 259 29.32 1.41 2.38
C SER A 259 28.78 0.00 2.62
N LEU A 260 28.09 -0.59 1.63
CA LEU A 260 27.55 -1.94 1.72
C LEU A 260 28.66 -3.00 1.85
N ALA A 261 29.76 -2.85 1.10
CA ALA A 261 30.93 -3.71 1.16
C ALA A 261 31.64 -3.61 2.52
N LYS A 262 31.86 -2.38 3.04
CA LYS A 262 32.37 -2.14 4.39
C LYS A 262 31.49 -2.82 5.44
N MET A 263 30.17 -2.71 5.32
CA MET A 263 29.23 -3.31 6.26
C MET A 263 29.31 -4.85 6.24
N LYS A 264 29.41 -5.46 5.05
CA LYS A 264 29.59 -6.92 4.92
C LYS A 264 30.91 -7.40 5.52
N ILE A 265 32.01 -6.68 5.27
CA ILE A 265 33.33 -7.01 5.84
C ILE A 265 33.31 -6.86 7.36
N LYS A 266 32.71 -5.80 7.90
CA LYS A 266 32.54 -5.61 9.35
C LYS A 266 31.74 -6.75 9.99
N LYS A 267 30.59 -7.13 9.41
CA LYS A 267 29.80 -8.29 9.87
C LYS A 267 30.64 -9.57 9.92
N LYS A 268 31.43 -9.83 8.88
CA LYS A 268 32.30 -11.00 8.83
C LYS A 268 33.42 -10.97 9.87
N ILE A 269 34.00 -9.80 10.15
CA ILE A 269 34.96 -9.61 11.24
C ILE A 269 34.30 -9.92 12.59
N ASP A 270 33.07 -9.44 12.82
CA ASP A 270 32.35 -9.67 14.07
C ASP A 270 31.98 -11.15 14.25
N GLU A 271 31.59 -11.84 13.16
CA GLU A 271 31.37 -13.30 13.15
C GLU A 271 32.64 -14.08 13.50
N ILE A 272 33.78 -13.75 12.89
CA ILE A 272 35.07 -14.39 13.19
C ILE A 272 35.47 -14.15 14.65
N LYS A 273 35.33 -12.93 15.16
CA LYS A 273 35.59 -12.62 16.59
C LYS A 273 34.71 -13.43 17.51
N LYS A 274 33.42 -13.59 17.18
CA LYS A 274 32.49 -14.40 17.97
C LYS A 274 32.89 -15.88 17.97
N GLN A 275 33.31 -16.41 16.83
CA GLN A 275 33.82 -17.79 16.72
C GLN A 275 35.10 -17.98 17.54
N ILE A 276 36.04 -17.04 17.47
CA ILE A 276 37.25 -17.06 18.31
C ILE A 276 36.87 -17.06 19.80
N GLY A 277 36.00 -16.14 20.23
CA GLY A 277 35.58 -16.07 21.64
C GLY A 277 34.84 -17.32 22.11
N GLN A 278 34.06 -17.98 21.25
CA GLN A 278 33.44 -19.27 21.57
C GLN A 278 34.48 -20.37 21.76
N LEU A 279 35.47 -20.46 20.86
CA LEU A 279 36.55 -21.43 20.99
C LEU A 279 37.43 -21.15 22.23
N GLU A 280 37.71 -19.89 22.54
CA GLU A 280 38.44 -19.48 23.75
C GLU A 280 37.69 -19.82 25.03
N ASN A 281 36.37 -19.57 25.07
CA ASN A 281 35.51 -19.98 26.19
C ASN A 281 35.46 -21.51 26.35
N ASN A 282 35.35 -22.24 25.24
CA ASN A 282 35.37 -23.71 25.25
C ASN A 282 36.72 -24.24 25.75
N LEU A 283 37.85 -23.64 25.34
CA LEU A 283 39.17 -23.98 25.88
C LEU A 283 39.28 -23.73 27.39
N THR A 284 38.63 -22.67 27.88
CA THR A 284 38.62 -22.33 29.30
C THR A 284 37.81 -23.34 30.12
N PHE A 285 36.72 -23.88 29.55
CA PHE A 285 35.91 -24.94 30.16
C PHE A 285 36.58 -26.33 30.10
N ILE A 286 37.29 -26.64 29.01
CA ILE A 286 37.98 -27.94 28.86
C ILE A 286 39.21 -28.02 29.80
N LYS A 287 39.85 -26.91 30.16
CA LYS A 287 40.95 -26.89 31.15
C LYS A 287 40.58 -27.45 32.53
N SER A 288 39.30 -27.53 32.88
CA SER A 288 38.86 -28.14 34.15
C SER A 288 38.69 -29.66 34.12
N GLU A 289 38.71 -30.30 32.94
CA GLU A 289 38.60 -31.76 32.80
C GLU A 289 39.86 -32.33 32.15
N LYS A 290 40.38 -33.46 32.66
CA LYS A 290 41.57 -34.13 32.10
C LYS A 290 41.26 -34.62 30.68
N SER A 291 41.62 -33.87 29.64
CA SER A 291 41.31 -34.25 28.25
C SER A 291 42.54 -34.34 27.36
N ASP A 292 42.48 -35.25 26.37
CA ASP A 292 43.48 -35.53 25.34
C ASP A 292 44.07 -34.27 24.66
N ASN A 293 45.40 -34.21 24.59
CA ASN A 293 46.17 -33.11 23.96
C ASN A 293 45.76 -32.85 22.49
N SER A 294 45.26 -33.85 21.77
CA SER A 294 44.86 -33.75 20.34
C SER A 294 43.71 -32.76 20.10
N ILE A 295 42.74 -32.69 21.02
CA ILE A 295 41.58 -31.79 20.87
C ILE A 295 42.01 -30.34 21.14
N PHE A 296 42.88 -30.12 22.13
CA PHE A 296 43.46 -28.81 22.43
C PHE A 296 44.25 -28.26 21.24
N ASP A 297 45.11 -29.07 20.64
CA ASP A 297 45.89 -28.66 19.47
C ASP A 297 45.00 -28.35 18.27
N SER A 298 43.93 -29.14 18.06
CA SER A 298 42.95 -28.88 17.00
C SER A 298 42.22 -27.55 17.18
N VAL A 299 41.78 -27.23 18.40
CA VAL A 299 41.11 -25.96 18.72
C VAL A 299 42.08 -24.79 18.61
N HIS A 300 43.33 -24.93 19.06
CA HIS A 300 44.35 -23.91 18.87
C HIS A 300 44.66 -23.65 17.39
N ASN A 301 44.78 -24.70 16.57
CA ASN A 301 44.95 -24.59 15.12
C ASN A 301 43.77 -23.86 14.46
N GLN A 302 42.53 -24.12 14.90
CA GLN A 302 41.35 -23.41 14.42
C GLN A 302 41.37 -21.93 14.80
N ILE A 303 41.71 -21.60 16.05
CA ILE A 303 41.86 -20.21 16.50
C ILE A 303 42.95 -19.49 15.69
N GLU A 304 44.08 -20.13 15.44
CA GLU A 304 45.17 -19.55 14.64
C GLU A 304 44.71 -19.28 13.20
N LYS A 305 43.97 -20.21 12.60
CA LYS A 305 43.36 -20.03 11.27
C LYS A 305 42.37 -18.86 11.25
N PHE A 306 41.49 -18.76 12.24
CA PHE A 306 40.56 -17.63 12.37
C PHE A 306 41.27 -16.30 12.59
N ASN A 307 42.38 -16.29 13.33
CA ASN A 307 43.22 -15.09 13.50
C ASN A 307 43.89 -14.66 12.19
N LYS A 308 44.40 -15.61 11.39
CA LYS A 308 44.92 -15.32 10.03
C LYS A 308 43.83 -14.74 9.13
N ASP A 309 42.62 -15.31 9.16
CA ASP A 309 41.47 -14.79 8.41
C ASP A 309 41.03 -13.41 8.91
N LEU A 310 41.04 -13.16 10.22
CA LEU A 310 40.74 -11.86 10.81
C LEU A 310 41.70 -10.77 10.33
N ILE A 311 43.01 -11.07 10.29
CA ILE A 311 44.04 -10.17 9.77
C ILE A 311 43.77 -9.87 8.29
N LEU A 312 43.45 -10.88 7.49
CA LEU A 312 43.12 -10.72 6.08
C LEU A 312 41.89 -9.83 5.86
N GLN A 313 40.81 -10.02 6.63
CA GLN A 313 39.59 -9.20 6.51
C GLN A 313 39.83 -7.75 6.98
N LYS A 314 40.62 -7.53 8.03
CA LYS A 314 41.04 -6.18 8.47
C LYS A 314 41.87 -5.47 7.40
N LYS A 315 42.79 -6.18 6.74
CA LYS A 315 43.58 -5.64 5.62
C LYS A 315 42.66 -5.24 4.46
N LYS A 316 41.69 -6.09 4.08
CA LYS A 316 40.67 -5.76 3.06
C LYS A 316 39.84 -4.53 3.43
N LEU A 317 39.44 -4.41 4.70
CA LEU A 317 38.67 -3.25 5.18
C LEU A 317 39.46 -1.93 5.05
N SER A 318 40.78 -1.97 5.28
CA SER A 318 41.64 -0.79 5.18
C SER A 318 41.76 -0.22 3.76
N HIS A 319 41.44 -1.00 2.74
CA HIS A 319 41.52 -0.58 1.33
C HIS A 319 40.29 0.19 0.85
N PHE A 320 39.27 0.33 1.71
CA PHE A 320 38.08 1.14 1.47
C PHE A 320 38.10 2.48 2.24
N ILE A 321 39.18 2.79 2.97
CA ILE A 321 39.39 4.08 3.66
C ILE A 321 39.82 5.10 2.63
#